data_AF-Q5M9V9-F1
#
_entry.id   AF-Q5M9V9-F1
#
_cell.length_a   1.000
_cell.length_b   1.000
_cell.length_c   1.000
_cell.angle_alpha   90.00
_cell.angle_beta   90.00
_cell.angle_gamma   90.00
#
_symmetry.space_group_name_H-M   'P 1'
#
loop_
_entity.id
_entity.type
_entity.pdbx_description
1 polymer ?
#
loop_
_entity_poly.entity_id
_entity_poly.type
_entity_poly.pdbx_seq_one_letter_code
_entity_poly.pdbx_strand_id
1 'polypeptide(L)'
;MNNRSFRLYGDPTPSDLHFMQSSTSSFPSASSTSSTRSDAQSAPPELTQLFDGICQKSAELLRLRGRELPPEWNIADLIQAVMGDEAFLIPGHLQDTYYDVLLRGCSSWLLEDLFHFLDLINYVF
;
A
#
# COMPACT_ATOMS: atom_id res chain seq x y z
N MET A 1 -18.72 29.07 -39.13
CA MET A 1 -18.33 29.48 -37.76
C MET A 1 -19.34 28.88 -36.79
N ASN A 2 -18.98 27.80 -36.10
CA ASN A 2 -19.90 27.09 -35.21
C ASN A 2 -20.02 27.85 -33.88
N ASN A 3 -21.09 28.64 -33.73
CA ASN A 3 -21.47 29.26 -32.46
C ASN A 3 -22.00 28.19 -31.50
N ARG A 4 -21.09 27.57 -30.73
CA ARG A 4 -21.49 26.79 -29.55
C ARG A 4 -21.79 27.78 -28.43
N SER A 5 -23.08 28.08 -28.25
CA SER A 5 -23.56 28.86 -27.11
C SER A 5 -23.42 28.01 -25.85
N PHE A 6 -22.56 28.42 -24.93
CA PHE A 6 -22.43 27.83 -23.61
C PHE A 6 -23.48 28.48 -22.69
N ARG A 7 -24.47 27.70 -22.24
CA ARG A 7 -25.40 28.11 -21.16
C ARG A 7 -24.79 27.70 -19.83
N LEU A 8 -24.36 28.69 -19.05
CA LEU A 8 -23.94 28.50 -17.66
C LEU A 8 -25.15 28.73 -16.75
N TYR A 9 -25.44 27.79 -15.85
CA TYR A 9 -26.47 27.96 -14.81
C TYR A 9 -25.78 28.28 -13.49
N GLY A 10 -26.19 29.38 -12.84
CA GLY A 10 -25.60 29.89 -11.61
C GLY A 10 -25.34 31.39 -11.68
N ASP A 11 -24.69 31.95 -10.65
CA ASP A 11 -24.28 33.36 -10.58
C ASP A 11 -22.75 33.44 -10.70
N PRO A 12 -22.19 33.24 -11.92
CA PRO A 12 -20.75 33.20 -12.12
C PRO A 12 -20.14 34.57 -11.82
N THR A 13 -19.03 34.57 -11.09
CA THR A 13 -18.30 35.80 -10.84
C THR A 13 -17.52 36.22 -12.10
N PRO A 14 -17.19 37.52 -12.26
CA PRO A 14 -16.39 37.98 -13.38
C PRO A 14 -15.02 37.27 -13.50
N SER A 15 -14.45 36.84 -12.37
CA SER A 15 -13.23 36.02 -12.31
C SER A 15 -13.40 34.65 -12.96
N ASP A 16 -14.55 33.99 -12.77
CA ASP A 16 -14.83 32.66 -13.33
C ASP A 16 -14.91 32.72 -14.86
N LEU A 17 -15.53 33.78 -15.39
CA LEU A 17 -15.60 34.02 -16.83
C LEU A 17 -14.22 34.27 -17.44
N HIS A 18 -13.36 35.02 -16.74
CA HIS A 18 -12.01 35.31 -17.20
C HIS A 18 -11.14 34.04 -17.24
N PHE A 19 -11.27 33.17 -16.24
CA PHE A 19 -10.57 31.88 -16.20
C PHE A 19 -10.97 30.96 -17.36
N MET A 20 -12.27 30.85 -17.66
CA MET A 20 -12.77 30.03 -18.76
C MET A 20 -12.31 30.56 -20.13
N GLN A 21 -12.32 31.88 -20.33
CA GLN A 21 -11.86 32.49 -21.59
C GLN A 21 -10.35 32.32 -21.80
N SER A 22 -9.57 32.33 -20.72
CA SER A 22 -8.11 32.13 -20.75
C SER A 22 -7.70 30.74 -21.24
N SER A 23 -8.59 29.75 -21.14
CA SER A 23 -8.31 28.35 -21.52
C SER A 23 -8.54 28.07 -23.02
N THR A 24 -8.95 29.08 -23.80
CA THR A 24 -9.33 28.91 -25.21
C THR A 24 -8.24 29.25 -26.24
N SER A 25 -7.03 29.63 -25.81
CA SER A 25 -5.92 29.84 -26.74
C SER A 25 -5.17 28.53 -27.03
N SER A 26 -5.61 27.86 -28.11
CA SER A 26 -4.86 26.89 -28.93
C SER A 26 -4.09 25.77 -28.21
N PHE A 27 -4.72 24.61 -28.06
CA PHE A 27 -4.01 23.33 -27.92
C PHE A 27 -3.47 22.89 -29.29
N PRO A 28 -2.15 22.73 -29.50
CA PRO A 28 -1.67 21.92 -30.60
C PRO A 28 -1.96 20.45 -30.24
N SER A 29 -2.70 19.76 -31.11
CA SER A 29 -2.83 18.30 -31.06
C SER A 29 -1.45 17.67 -31.23
N ALA A 30 -0.87 17.19 -30.14
CA ALA A 30 0.20 16.22 -30.16
C ALA A 30 -0.21 15.05 -29.26
N SER A 31 -0.50 13.92 -29.89
CA SER A 31 -0.59 12.64 -29.20
C SER A 31 0.67 12.41 -28.38
N SER A 32 0.50 12.31 -27.08
CA SER A 32 1.38 11.57 -26.19
C SER A 32 0.51 11.11 -25.04
N THR A 33 0.05 9.88 -25.12
CA THR A 33 -0.30 9.06 -23.97
C THR A 33 0.94 8.96 -23.08
N SER A 34 1.21 10.00 -22.31
CA SER A 34 2.13 9.91 -21.20
C SER A 34 1.32 9.34 -20.05
N SER A 35 1.36 8.02 -19.95
CA SER A 35 0.94 7.29 -18.77
C SER A 35 1.40 8.05 -17.53
N THR A 36 0.52 8.23 -16.56
CA THR A 36 0.94 8.29 -15.16
C THR A 36 1.51 6.93 -14.80
N ARG A 37 2.68 6.60 -15.34
CA ARG A 37 3.59 5.63 -14.73
C ARG A 37 4.21 6.41 -13.57
N SER A 38 3.38 6.63 -12.55
CA SER A 38 3.83 7.15 -11.28
C SER A 38 4.77 6.09 -10.75
N ASP A 39 6.05 6.27 -10.99
CA ASP A 39 7.09 5.59 -10.24
C ASP A 39 7.05 6.19 -8.83
N ALA A 40 6.05 5.77 -8.05
CA ALA A 40 5.89 6.15 -6.67
C ALA A 40 6.92 5.37 -5.83
N GLN A 41 8.20 5.57 -6.11
CA GLN A 41 9.34 5.12 -5.31
C GLN A 41 9.51 5.98 -4.04
N SER A 42 8.42 6.15 -3.30
CA SER A 42 8.46 6.67 -1.93
C SER A 42 7.29 6.07 -1.19
N ALA A 43 7.37 4.75 -0.93
CA ALA A 43 6.77 4.24 0.28
C ALA A 43 7.30 5.14 1.42
N PRO A 44 6.42 5.79 2.20
CA PRO A 44 6.86 6.59 3.33
C PRO A 44 7.84 5.75 4.16
N PRO A 45 8.99 6.30 4.60
CA PRO A 45 10.00 5.55 5.37
C PRO A 45 9.42 4.92 6.64
N GLU A 46 8.25 5.40 7.08
CA GLU A 46 7.43 4.86 8.15
C GLU A 46 6.90 3.44 7.86
N LEU A 47 6.46 3.12 6.63
CA LEU A 47 5.93 1.79 6.32
C LEU A 47 7.02 0.73 6.36
N THR A 48 8.19 1.01 5.80
CA THR A 48 9.35 0.11 5.87
C THR A 48 9.77 -0.12 7.32
N GLN A 49 9.81 0.94 8.14
CA GLN A 49 10.13 0.82 9.57
C GLN A 49 9.11 -0.02 10.34
N LEU A 50 7.81 0.14 10.04
CA LEU A 50 6.76 -0.67 10.65
C LEU A 50 6.90 -2.13 10.26
N PHE A 51 7.15 -2.42 8.98
CA PHE A 51 7.37 -3.78 8.50
C PHE A 51 8.60 -4.42 9.13
N ASP A 52 9.72 -3.71 9.20
CA ASP A 52 10.93 -4.18 9.87
C ASP A 52 10.69 -4.45 11.36
N GLY A 53 9.90 -3.59 12.01
CA GLY A 53 9.46 -3.78 13.39
C GLY A 53 8.61 -5.03 13.58
N ILE A 54 7.67 -5.29 12.65
CA ILE A 54 6.88 -6.54 12.63
C ILE A 54 7.81 -7.73 12.45
N CYS A 55 8.74 -7.69 11.48
CA CYS A 55 9.69 -8.77 11.22
C CYS A 55 10.52 -9.11 12.46
N GLN A 56 11.10 -8.10 13.10
CA GLN A 56 11.94 -8.28 14.28
C GLN A 56 11.14 -8.87 15.45
N LYS A 57 9.94 -8.34 15.71
CA LYS A 57 9.08 -8.85 16.79
C LYS A 57 8.60 -10.26 16.51
N SER A 58 8.22 -10.54 15.27
CA SER A 58 7.76 -11.87 14.87
C SER A 58 8.88 -12.90 15.00
N ALA A 59 10.11 -12.57 14.58
CA ALA A 59 11.28 -13.44 14.76
C ALA A 59 11.56 -13.73 16.24
N GLU A 60 11.45 -12.72 17.11
CA GLU A 60 11.61 -12.88 18.56
C GLU A 60 10.55 -13.84 19.14
N LEU A 61 9.28 -13.66 18.75
CA LEU A 61 8.15 -14.46 19.20
C LEU A 61 8.22 -15.91 18.68
N LEU A 62 8.67 -16.11 17.45
CA LEU A 62 8.91 -17.43 16.85
C LEU A 62 9.95 -18.22 17.64
N ARG A 63 11.08 -17.56 17.94
CA ARG A 63 12.14 -18.16 18.75
C ARG A 63 11.66 -18.49 20.17
N LEU A 64 10.86 -17.61 20.77
CA LEU A 64 10.25 -17.85 22.08
C LEU A 64 9.36 -19.11 22.09
N ARG A 65 8.68 -19.38 20.98
CA ARG A 65 7.81 -20.55 20.80
C ARG A 65 8.57 -21.81 20.36
N GLY A 66 9.91 -21.73 20.24
CA GLY A 66 10.75 -22.87 19.85
C GLY A 66 10.55 -23.34 18.42
N ARG A 67 9.98 -22.49 17.55
CA ARG A 67 9.80 -22.77 16.13
C ARG A 67 11.01 -22.21 15.38
N GLU A 68 11.72 -23.07 14.66
CA GLU A 68 12.80 -22.65 13.77
C GLU A 68 12.25 -22.39 12.37
N LEU A 69 12.77 -21.35 11.72
CA LEU A 69 12.48 -21.11 10.32
C LEU A 69 13.24 -22.13 9.47
N PRO A 70 12.60 -22.70 8.43
CA PRO A 70 13.34 -23.49 7.44
C PRO A 70 14.46 -22.64 6.83
N PRO A 71 15.62 -23.23 6.52
CA PRO A 71 16.78 -22.49 6.01
C PRO A 71 16.54 -21.81 4.66
N GLU A 72 15.47 -22.21 3.95
CA GLU A 72 15.08 -21.67 2.65
C GLU A 72 14.22 -20.40 2.77
N TRP A 73 13.71 -20.08 3.96
CA TRP A 73 12.80 -18.96 4.19
C TRP A 73 13.43 -17.88 5.07
N ASN A 74 13.27 -16.63 4.65
CA ASN A 74 13.52 -15.46 5.49
C ASN A 74 12.23 -15.05 6.21
N ILE A 75 12.36 -14.42 7.39
CA ILE A 75 11.19 -13.96 8.17
C ILE A 75 10.37 -12.91 7.43
N ALA A 76 11.03 -12.02 6.69
CA ALA A 76 10.36 -11.01 5.88
C ALA A 76 9.51 -11.64 4.78
N ASP A 77 10.08 -12.61 4.04
CA ASP A 77 9.39 -13.31 2.97
C ASP A 77 8.20 -14.12 3.50
N LEU A 78 8.37 -14.74 4.68
CA LEU A 78 7.30 -15.49 5.35
C LEU A 78 6.14 -14.59 5.75
N ILE A 79 6.45 -13.44 6.35
CA ILE A 79 5.44 -12.45 6.76
C ILE A 79 4.75 -11.85 5.53
N GLN A 80 5.49 -11.59 4.45
CA GLN A 80 4.93 -11.14 3.19
C GLN A 80 4.02 -12.21 2.56
N ALA A 81 4.40 -13.48 2.62
CA ALA A 81 3.57 -14.59 2.13
C ALA A 81 2.26 -14.74 2.94
N VAL A 82 2.31 -14.52 4.26
CA VAL A 82 1.14 -14.63 5.14
C VAL A 82 0.22 -13.41 5.02
N MET A 83 0.77 -12.20 5.03
CA MET A 83 -0.04 -10.98 4.86
C MET A 83 -0.57 -10.85 3.41
N GLY A 84 0.18 -11.37 2.44
CA GLY A 84 -0.08 -11.20 1.02
C GLY A 84 0.41 -9.85 0.49
N ASP A 85 0.70 -9.79 -0.81
CA ASP A 85 1.22 -8.57 -1.46
C ASP A 85 0.23 -7.39 -1.40
N GLU A 86 -1.07 -7.70 -1.33
CA GLU A 86 -2.14 -6.71 -1.23
C GLU A 86 -2.18 -5.99 0.13
N ALA A 87 -1.60 -6.58 1.19
CA ALA A 87 -1.57 -5.99 2.53
C ALA A 87 -0.81 -4.66 2.56
N PHE A 88 0.17 -4.48 1.67
CA PHE A 88 0.93 -3.24 1.54
C PHE A 88 0.17 -2.16 0.77
N LEU A 89 -0.88 -2.54 0.03
CA LEU A 89 -1.72 -1.62 -0.75
C LEU A 89 -2.87 -1.04 0.09
N ILE A 90 -3.24 -1.70 1.19
CA ILE A 90 -4.32 -1.25 2.07
C ILE A 90 -3.79 -0.19 3.04
N PRO A 91 -4.27 1.06 2.98
CA PRO A 91 -3.83 2.11 3.89
C PRO A 91 -4.12 1.74 5.35
N GLY A 92 -3.12 1.90 6.21
CA GLY A 92 -3.26 1.65 7.66
C GLY A 92 -3.17 0.20 8.08
N HIS A 93 -3.35 -0.77 7.17
CA HIS A 93 -3.33 -2.19 7.52
C HIS A 93 -2.00 -2.63 8.16
N LEU A 94 -0.86 -2.17 7.61
CA LEU A 94 0.45 -2.47 8.18
C LEU A 94 0.64 -1.88 9.59
N GLN A 95 0.08 -0.69 9.83
CA GLN A 95 0.12 -0.04 11.13
C GLN A 95 -0.74 -0.78 12.16
N ASP A 96 -1.95 -1.20 11.76
CA ASP A 96 -2.84 -2.00 12.60
C ASP A 96 -2.17 -3.34 12.96
N THR A 97 -1.55 -4.00 11.99
CA THR A 97 -0.81 -5.25 12.19
C THR A 97 0.37 -5.06 13.12
N TYR A 98 1.12 -3.96 12.97
CA TYR A 98 2.22 -3.64 13.88
C TYR A 98 1.73 -3.52 15.32
N TYR A 99 0.65 -2.79 15.57
CA TYR A 99 0.10 -2.64 16.91
C TYR A 99 -0.52 -3.94 17.45
N ASP A 100 -1.17 -4.74 16.60
CA ASP A 100 -1.71 -6.05 17.00
C ASP A 100 -0.59 -6.99 17.47
N VAL A 101 0.50 -7.08 16.70
CA VAL A 101 1.69 -7.88 17.06
C VAL A 101 2.34 -7.33 18.34
N LEU A 102 2.46 -6.01 18.48
CA LEU A 102 3.09 -5.40 19.64
C LEU A 102 2.27 -5.61 20.93
N LEU A 103 0.95 -5.48 20.86
CA LEU A 103 0.05 -5.56 22.02
C LEU A 103 -0.30 -7.00 22.40
N ARG A 104 -0.51 -7.88 21.41
CA ARG A 104 -0.98 -9.26 21.63
C ARG A 104 0.13 -10.30 21.53
N GLY A 105 1.28 -9.94 20.97
CA GLY A 105 2.45 -10.82 20.87
C GLY A 105 2.11 -12.13 20.15
N CYS A 106 2.25 -13.25 20.85
CA CYS A 106 1.96 -14.58 20.30
C CYS A 106 0.47 -14.86 20.00
N SER A 107 -0.44 -14.00 20.43
CA SER A 107 -1.89 -14.13 20.16
C SER A 107 -2.37 -13.10 19.13
N SER A 108 -1.42 -12.57 18.36
CA SER A 108 -1.72 -11.71 17.22
C SER A 108 -2.17 -12.55 16.04
N TRP A 109 -3.06 -12.00 15.21
CA TRP A 109 -3.60 -12.72 14.06
C TRP A 109 -2.48 -13.18 13.11
N LEU A 110 -1.46 -12.31 12.92
CA LEU A 110 -0.33 -12.59 12.04
C LEU A 110 0.48 -13.80 12.51
N LEU A 111 0.75 -13.90 13.82
CA LEU A 111 1.52 -15.02 14.36
C LEU A 111 0.75 -16.33 14.30
N GLU A 112 -0.57 -16.29 14.51
CA GLU A 112 -1.42 -17.47 14.35
C GLU A 112 -1.36 -18.00 12.92
N ASP A 113 -1.59 -17.14 11.92
CA ASP A 113 -1.52 -17.54 10.51
C ASP A 113 -0.12 -17.97 10.09
N LEU A 114 0.92 -17.30 10.62
CA LEU A 114 2.30 -17.66 10.37
C LEU A 114 2.64 -19.04 10.91
N PHE A 115 2.14 -19.43 12.09
CA PHE A 115 2.31 -20.79 12.58
C PHE A 115 1.57 -21.82 11.74
N HIS A 116 0.35 -21.52 11.30
CA HIS A 116 -0.39 -22.42 10.40
C HIS A 116 0.33 -22.59 9.06
N PHE A 117 0.89 -21.51 8.52
CA PHE A 117 1.69 -21.56 7.30
C PHE A 117 2.96 -22.40 7.50
N LEU A 118 3.67 -22.20 8.62
CA LEU A 118 4.83 -23.02 8.97
C LEU A 118 4.46 -24.51 9.12
N ASP A 119 3.32 -24.83 9.72
CA ASP A 119 2.84 -26.21 9.82
C ASP A 119 2.56 -26.81 8.44
N LEU A 120 1.95 -26.03 7.53
CA LEU A 120 1.66 -26.47 6.17
C LEU A 120 2.94 -26.80 5.40
N ILE A 121 3.94 -25.91 5.45
CA ILE A 121 5.20 -26.13 4.70
C ILE A 121 6.06 -27.22 5.33
N ASN A 122 6.04 -27.38 6.65
CA ASN A 122 6.77 -28.46 7.33
C ASN A 122 6.15 -29.84 7.10
N TYR A 123 4.86 -29.93 6.76
CA TYR A 123 4.20 -31.21 6.44
C TYR A 123 4.47 -31.70 5.02
N VAL A 124 4.95 -30.81 4.14
CA VAL A 124 5.22 -31.10 2.73
C VAL A 124 6.64 -31.65 2.50
N PHE A 125 7.51 -31.58 3.52
CA PHE A 125 8.86 -32.16 3.54
C PHE A 125 8.93 -33.39 4.45
#